data_AF-K2F2K7-F1
#
_entry.id   AF-K2F2K7-F1
#
_cell.length_a   1.000
_cell.length_b   1.000
_cell.length_c   1.000
_cell.angle_alpha   90.00
_cell.angle_beta   90.00
_cell.angle_gamma   90.00
#
_symmetry.space_group_name_H-M   'P 1'
#
loop_
_entity.id
_entity.type
_entity.pdbx_description
1 polymer ?
#
loop_
_entity_poly.entity_id
_entity_poly.type
_entity_poly.pdbx_seq_one_letter_code
_entity_poly.pdbx_strand_id
1 'polypeptide(L)'
;SEGHARALAAIDDSNLMIEAYKIVLKESGSVRRAEELARRMKVKSNQEVKKADEHVRIVSEEIDKMQEDMEKALAPSKNGIESSRKNSVKLIRSRRETRVVFVLKGGLDETEIILQKIYRSVTS
;
A
#
# COMPACT_ATOMS: atom_id res chain seq x y z
N SER A 1 4.23 -0.97 31.26
CA SER A 1 3.19 -0.04 30.75
C SER A 1 3.43 0.39 29.30
N GLU A 2 4.32 -0.28 28.55
CA GLU A 2 4.63 0.08 27.15
C GLU A 2 3.42 -0.10 26.21
N GLY A 3 2.59 -1.11 26.45
CA GLY A 3 1.36 -1.33 25.67
C GLY A 3 0.37 -0.17 25.74
N HIS A 4 0.26 0.50 26.89
CA HIS A 4 -0.60 1.68 27.05
C HIS A 4 -0.05 2.89 26.29
N ALA A 5 1.27 3.11 26.35
CA ALA A 5 1.91 4.19 25.60
C ALA A 5 1.75 4.00 24.09
N ARG A 6 1.93 2.75 23.60
CA ARG A 6 1.74 2.40 22.19
C ARG A 6 0.30 2.62 21.72
N ALA A 7 -0.69 2.28 22.55
CA ALA A 7 -2.09 2.46 22.22
C ALA A 7 -2.46 3.95 22.09
N LEU A 8 -1.97 4.79 23.01
CA LEU A 8 -2.28 6.22 23.04
C LEU A 8 -1.47 7.05 22.01
N ALA A 9 -0.30 6.56 21.60
CA ALA A 9 0.50 7.16 20.53
C ALA A 9 -0.22 7.21 19.17
N ALA A 10 -1.32 6.45 19.01
CA ALA A 10 -2.16 6.50 17.82
C ALA A 10 -3.05 7.77 17.72
N ILE A 11 -3.07 8.61 18.76
CA ILE A 11 -3.78 9.89 18.81
C ILE A 11 -2.81 11.00 18.37
N ASP A 12 -3.08 11.64 17.23
CA ASP A 12 -2.19 12.63 16.63
C ASP A 12 -2.22 14.02 17.31
N ASP A 13 -3.26 14.28 18.09
CA ASP A 13 -3.44 15.50 18.89
C ASP A 13 -2.93 15.29 20.31
N SER A 14 -1.91 16.07 20.68
CA SER A 14 -1.29 16.02 22.00
C SER A 14 -2.27 16.33 23.14
N ASN A 15 -3.28 17.17 22.93
CA ASN A 15 -4.27 17.49 23.96
C ASN A 15 -5.20 16.30 24.24
N LEU A 16 -5.68 15.64 23.18
CA LEU A 16 -6.52 14.44 23.30
C LEU A 16 -5.73 13.24 23.82
N MET A 17 -4.44 13.14 23.48
CA MET A 17 -3.55 12.11 24.03
C MET A 17 -3.40 12.26 25.55
N ILE A 18 -3.21 13.49 26.04
CA ILE A 18 -3.11 13.78 27.49
C ILE A 18 -4.43 13.47 28.20
N GLU A 19 -5.57 13.81 27.59
CA GLU A 19 -6.88 13.51 28.16
C GLU A 19 -7.13 11.99 28.23
N ALA A 20 -6.85 11.26 27.15
CA ALA A 20 -6.96 9.81 27.11
C ALA A 20 -6.02 9.13 28.12
N TYR A 21 -4.81 9.66 28.30
CA TYR A 21 -3.86 9.19 29.31
C TYR A 21 -4.39 9.36 30.74
N LYS A 22 -4.98 10.53 31.06
CA LYS A 22 -5.62 10.78 32.37
C LYS A 22 -6.76 9.80 32.64
N ILE A 23 -7.57 9.48 31.63
CA ILE A 23 -8.68 8.52 31.75
C ILE A 23 -8.13 7.11 32.01
N VAL A 24 -7.12 6.66 31.27
CA VAL A 24 -6.50 5.33 31.46
C VAL A 24 -5.90 5.18 32.86
N LEU A 25 -5.23 6.21 33.37
CA LEU A 25 -4.68 6.21 34.74
C LEU A 25 -5.77 6.17 35.80
N LYS A 26 -6.87 6.91 35.60
CA LYS A 26 -7.98 6.96 36.56
C LYS A 26 -8.79 5.65 36.59
N GLU A 27 -8.93 4.98 35.45
CA GLU A 27 -9.74 3.76 35.31
C GLU A 27 -8.96 2.45 35.53
N SER A 28 -7.64 2.51 35.77
CA SER A 28 -6.76 1.33 35.82
C SER A 28 -7.00 0.35 34.66
N GLY A 29 -7.23 0.92 33.46
CA GLY A 29 -7.71 0.17 32.30
C GLY A 29 -6.67 -0.81 31.74
N SER A 30 -7.11 -1.97 31.26
CA SER A 30 -6.25 -2.88 30.50
C SER A 30 -5.76 -2.24 29.20
N VAL A 31 -4.68 -2.76 28.61
CA VAL A 31 -4.14 -2.29 27.32
C VAL A 31 -5.22 -2.22 26.24
N ARG A 32 -6.11 -3.23 26.21
CA ARG A 32 -7.24 -3.30 25.28
C ARG A 32 -8.25 -2.16 25.45
N ARG A 33 -8.43 -1.68 26.68
CA ARG A 33 -9.30 -0.53 26.98
C ARG A 33 -8.67 0.78 26.51
N ALA A 34 -7.35 0.92 26.65
CA ALA A 34 -6.62 2.09 26.13
C ALA A 34 -6.65 2.15 24.60
N GLU A 35 -6.56 1.00 23.91
CA GLU A 35 -6.70 0.91 22.44
C GLU A 35 -8.09 1.37 21.97
N GLU A 36 -9.16 0.89 22.61
CA GLU A 36 -10.52 1.29 22.26
C GLU A 36 -10.79 2.78 22.56
N LEU A 37 -10.23 3.30 23.66
CA LEU A 37 -10.31 4.71 23.99
C LEU A 37 -9.58 5.57 22.95
N ALA A 38 -8.37 5.19 22.55
CA ALA A 38 -7.61 5.88 21.51
C ALA A 38 -8.35 5.90 20.18
N ARG A 39 -8.97 4.79 19.79
CA ARG A 39 -9.80 4.68 18.59
C ARG A 39 -10.98 5.65 18.63
N ARG A 40 -11.68 5.76 19.77
CA ARG A 40 -12.81 6.70 19.93
C ARG A 40 -12.38 8.16 19.93
N MET A 41 -11.26 8.49 20.57
CA MET A 41 -10.73 9.86 20.60
C MET A 41 -10.30 10.32 19.20
N LYS A 42 -9.73 9.43 18.39
CA LYS A 42 -9.42 9.69 16.98
C LYS A 42 -10.66 10.04 16.16
N VAL A 43 -11.76 9.31 16.37
CA VAL A 43 -13.03 9.57 15.67
C VAL A 43 -13.70 10.87 16.13
N LYS A 44 -13.66 11.18 17.44
CA LYS A 44 -14.26 12.39 18.01
C LYS A 44 -13.58 13.68 17.60
N SER A 45 -12.29 13.63 17.25
CA SER A 45 -11.50 14.83 16.96
C SER A 45 -11.88 15.52 15.64
N ASN A 46 -12.53 14.82 14.70
CA ASN A 46 -12.80 15.29 13.32
C ASN A 46 -11.58 15.98 12.65
N GLN A 47 -10.37 15.69 13.14
CA GLN A 47 -9.14 16.18 12.59
C GLN A 47 -8.96 15.46 11.27
N GLU A 48 -8.84 16.25 10.20
CA GLU A 48 -8.33 15.77 8.94
C GLU A 48 -7.16 14.85 9.25
N VAL A 49 -7.29 13.60 8.83
CA VAL A 49 -6.18 12.64 8.79
C VAL A 49 -4.99 13.46 8.31
N LYS A 50 -4.00 13.73 9.18
CA LYS A 50 -2.76 14.38 8.76
C LYS A 50 -2.35 13.60 7.52
N LYS A 51 -2.44 14.25 6.36
CA LYS A 51 -2.28 13.58 5.07
C LYS A 51 -0.98 12.81 5.19
N ALA A 52 -1.09 11.49 5.12
CA ALA A 52 0.05 10.62 5.09
C ALA A 52 1.08 11.23 4.13
N ASP A 53 2.31 11.34 4.62
CA ASP A 53 3.53 11.69 3.89
C ASP A 53 3.41 11.52 2.38
N GLU A 54 3.70 12.60 1.63
CA GLU A 54 4.15 12.79 0.23
C GLU A 54 3.91 11.73 -0.88
N HIS A 55 3.11 10.70 -0.63
CA HIS A 55 2.82 9.54 -1.47
C HIS A 55 1.31 9.40 -1.58
N VAL A 56 0.59 10.50 -1.83
CA VAL A 56 -0.77 10.42 -2.35
C VAL A 56 -0.66 9.74 -3.70
N ARG A 57 -0.82 8.42 -3.68
CA ARG A 57 -0.85 7.57 -4.86
C ARG A 57 -1.97 8.14 -5.73
N ILE A 58 -1.63 8.49 -6.97
CA ILE A 58 -2.64 8.93 -7.91
C ILE A 58 -3.44 7.68 -8.25
N VAL A 59 -4.57 7.49 -7.58
CA VAL A 59 -5.54 6.44 -7.90
C VAL A 59 -6.41 7.00 -9.01
N SER A 60 -6.29 6.43 -10.19
CA SER A 60 -7.05 6.81 -11.39
C SER A 60 -7.37 5.54 -12.15
N GLU A 61 -8.60 5.44 -12.67
CA GLU A 61 -9.04 4.35 -13.55
C GLU A 61 -8.12 4.19 -14.76
N GLU A 62 -7.48 5.29 -15.20
CA GLU A 62 -6.49 5.26 -16.27
C GLU A 62 -5.25 4.44 -15.89
N ILE A 63 -4.75 4.59 -14.66
CA ILE A 63 -3.56 3.87 -14.17
C ILE A 63 -3.87 2.38 -14.01
N ASP A 64 -5.07 2.05 -13.53
CA ASP A 64 -5.52 0.66 -13.41
C ASP A 64 -5.68 0.03 -14.79
N LYS A 65 -6.27 0.75 -15.74
CA LYS A 65 -6.37 0.30 -17.14
C LYS A 65 -5.00 0.10 -17.77
N MET A 66 -4.06 1.02 -17.58
CA MET A 66 -2.68 0.88 -18.06
C MET A 66 -2.01 -0.37 -17.48
N GLN A 67 -2.18 -0.63 -16.18
CA GLN A 67 -1.65 -1.83 -15.54
C GLN A 67 -2.25 -3.08 -16.17
N GLU A 68 -3.58 -3.15 -16.32
CA GLU A 68 -4.25 -4.28 -16.97
C GLU A 68 -3.79 -4.50 -18.41
N ASP A 69 -3.67 -3.43 -19.20
CA ASP A 69 -3.26 -3.51 -20.59
C ASP A 69 -1.81 -4.00 -20.71
N MET A 70 -0.91 -3.56 -19.81
CA MET A 70 0.45 -4.08 -19.71
C MET A 70 0.47 -5.55 -19.29
N GLU A 71 -0.34 -5.98 -18.32
CA GLU A 71 -0.43 -7.39 -17.93
C GLU A 71 -0.94 -8.28 -19.08
N LYS A 72 -1.95 -7.82 -19.81
CA LYS A 72 -2.49 -8.53 -20.99
C LYS A 72 -1.46 -8.62 -22.11
N ALA A 73 -0.73 -7.53 -22.39
CA ALA A 73 0.30 -7.50 -23.43
C ALA A 73 1.48 -8.44 -23.12
N LEU A 74 1.76 -8.64 -21.83
CA LEU A 74 2.83 -9.52 -21.34
C LEU A 74 2.33 -10.94 -20.99
N ALA A 75 1.05 -11.23 -21.19
CA ALA A 75 0.52 -12.56 -20.97
C ALA A 75 1.20 -13.56 -21.93
N PRO A 76 1.62 -14.74 -21.45
CA PRO A 76 2.23 -15.74 -22.31
C PRO A 76 1.25 -16.11 -23.43
N SER A 77 1.74 -16.07 -24.67
CA SER A 77 0.98 -16.53 -25.83
C SER A 77 0.63 -18.01 -25.62
N LYS A 78 -0.63 -18.37 -25.86
CA LYS A 78 -1.23 -19.69 -25.61
C LYS A 78 -0.60 -20.81 -26.46
N ASN A 79 0.68 -21.10 -26.28
CA ASN A 79 1.32 -22.28 -26.84
C ASN A 79 1.15 -23.44 -25.86
N GLY A 80 -0.08 -23.96 -25.80
CA GLY A 80 -0.39 -25.36 -25.48
C GLY A 80 -0.11 -25.90 -24.07
N ILE A 81 0.57 -25.17 -23.20
CA ILE A 81 0.81 -25.59 -21.82
C ILE A 81 0.22 -24.51 -20.93
N GLU A 82 -0.84 -24.85 -20.19
CA GLU A 82 -1.37 -24.03 -19.10
C GLU A 82 -0.31 -23.96 -17.99
N SER A 83 0.72 -23.17 -18.23
CA SER A 83 1.64 -22.73 -17.21
C SER A 83 0.82 -21.86 -16.27
N SER A 84 0.47 -22.43 -15.12
CA SER A 84 -0.24 -21.81 -14.00
C SER A 84 0.47 -20.58 -13.41
N ARG A 85 1.54 -20.12 -14.05
CA ARG A 85 2.40 -19.01 -13.65
C ARG A 85 2.09 -17.82 -14.54
N LYS A 86 1.31 -16.88 -14.01
CA LYS A 86 0.99 -15.63 -14.69
C LYS A 86 2.08 -14.59 -14.42
N ASN A 87 2.42 -13.84 -15.45
CA ASN A 87 3.19 -12.60 -15.30
C ASN A 87 2.33 -11.56 -14.59
N SER A 88 2.96 -10.65 -13.85
CA SER A 88 2.26 -9.56 -13.17
C SER A 88 2.97 -8.23 -13.36
N VAL A 89 2.19 -7.15 -13.43
CA VAL A 89 2.70 -5.78 -13.54
C VAL A 89 2.13 -4.97 -12.39
N LYS A 90 3.01 -4.23 -11.71
CA LYS A 90 2.60 -3.26 -10.68
C LYS A 90 2.96 -1.86 -11.13
N LEU A 91 1.95 -1.02 -11.28
CA LEU A 91 2.11 0.39 -11.59
C LEU A 91 1.81 1.24 -10.35
N ILE A 92 2.78 2.07 -9.95
CA ILE A 92 2.64 2.99 -8.83
C ILE A 92 3.03 4.37 -9.33
N ARG A 93 2.09 5.32 -9.26
CA ARG A 93 2.33 6.71 -9.63
C ARG A 93 2.08 7.64 -8.47
N SER A 94 3.02 8.54 -8.23
CA SER A 94 2.92 9.67 -7.32
C SER A 94 3.20 10.97 -8.07
N ARG A 95 3.23 12.10 -7.36
CA ARG A 95 3.60 13.40 -7.94
C ARG A 95 5.07 13.49 -8.32
N ARG A 96 5.95 12.71 -7.69
CA ARG A 96 7.41 12.81 -7.85
C ARG A 96 8.06 11.60 -8.49
N GLU A 97 7.41 10.45 -8.45
CA GLU A 97 7.91 9.21 -9.04
C GLU A 97 6.80 8.37 -9.66
N THR A 98 7.13 7.72 -10.77
CA THR A 98 6.36 6.61 -11.36
C THR A 98 7.24 5.37 -11.31
N ARG A 99 6.75 4.31 -10.68
CA ARG A 99 7.41 3.02 -10.57
C ARG A 99 6.60 1.97 -11.31
N VAL A 100 7.25 1.26 -12.22
CA VAL A 100 6.70 0.10 -12.92
C VAL A 100 7.53 -1.12 -12.51
N VAL A 101 6.88 -2.16 -12.02
CA VAL A 101 7.53 -3.41 -11.64
C VAL A 101 6.95 -4.55 -12.47
N PHE A 102 7.81 -5.19 -13.25
CA PHE A 102 7.47 -6.38 -14.03
C PHE A 102 7.94 -7.62 -13.28
N VAL A 103 7.06 -8.61 -13.12
CA VAL A 103 7.43 -9.93 -12.61
C VAL A 103 7.08 -10.95 -13.69
N LEU A 104 8.13 -11.48 -14.33
CA LEU A 104 8.02 -12.50 -15.36
C LEU A 104 8.24 -13.88 -14.73
N LYS A 105 7.37 -14.84 -15.02
CA LYS A 105 7.44 -16.20 -14.51
C LYS A 105 7.55 -17.17 -15.68
N GLY A 106 8.56 -18.05 -15.64
CA GLY A 106 8.81 -18.99 -16.72
C GLY A 106 10.23 -19.52 -16.68
N GLY A 107 10.61 -20.24 -17.73
CA GLY A 107 12.01 -20.58 -18.00
C GLY A 107 12.82 -19.36 -18.45
N LEU A 108 14.17 -19.48 -18.41
CA LEU A 108 15.06 -18.39 -18.81
C LEU A 108 14.75 -17.91 -20.23
N ASP A 109 14.63 -18.83 -21.18
CA ASP A 109 14.35 -18.52 -22.59
C ASP A 109 12.99 -17.82 -22.78
N GLU A 110 11.97 -18.24 -22.05
CA GLU A 110 10.63 -17.64 -22.11
C GLU A 110 10.65 -16.21 -21.56
N THR A 111 11.29 -16.01 -20.41
CA THR A 111 11.39 -14.68 -19.78
C THR A 111 12.30 -13.74 -20.57
N GLU A 112 13.34 -14.25 -21.22
CA GLU A 112 14.27 -13.47 -22.04
C GLU A 112 13.56 -12.88 -23.26
N ILE A 113 12.71 -13.65 -23.94
CA ILE A 113 11.90 -13.16 -25.07
C ILE A 113 11.05 -11.96 -24.65
N ILE A 114 10.44 -12.01 -23.47
CA ILE A 114 9.59 -10.93 -22.95
C ILE A 114 10.45 -9.74 -22.50
N LEU A 115 11.58 -9.98 -21.84
CA LEU A 115 12.52 -8.94 -21.45
C LEU A 115 13.03 -8.14 -22.65
N GLN A 116 13.41 -8.83 -23.74
CA GLN A 116 13.85 -8.19 -24.98
C GLN A 116 12.76 -7.34 -25.62
N LYS A 117 11.49 -7.76 -25.54
CA LYS A 117 10.36 -6.93 -25.99
C LYS A 117 10.26 -5.64 -25.18
N ILE A 118 10.30 -5.73 -23.85
CA ILE A 118 10.24 -4.55 -22.97
C ILE A 118 11.42 -3.62 -23.26
N TYR A 119 12.64 -4.16 -23.35
CA TYR A 119 13.84 -3.40 -23.65
C TYR A 119 13.69 -2.62 -24.96
N ARG A 120 13.33 -3.31 -26.05
CA ARG A 120 13.14 -2.67 -27.36
C ARG A 120 12.06 -1.60 -27.33
N SER A 121 10.93 -1.85 -26.67
CA SER A 121 9.85 -0.86 -26.56
C SER A 121 10.25 0.41 -25.80
N VAL A 122 11.27 0.37 -24.96
CA VAL A 122 11.77 1.53 -24.21
C VAL A 122 12.93 2.22 -24.94
N THR A 123 13.74 1.49 -25.70
CA THR A 123 14.94 2.03 -26.37
C THR A 123 14.76 2.36 -27.85
N SER A 124 13.63 2.00 -28.47
CA SER A 124 13.30 2.34 -29.87
C SER A 124 12.66 3.70 -30.03
#